data_AF-A0AAV4YSI8-F1
#
_entry.id   AF-A0AAV4YSI8-F1
#
_cell.length_a   1.000
_cell.length_b   1.000
_cell.length_c   1.000
_cell.angle_alpha   90.00
_cell.angle_beta   90.00
_cell.angle_gamma   90.00
#
_symmetry.space_group_name_H-M   'P 1'
#
loop_
_entity.id
_entity.type
_entity.pdbx_description
1 polymer ?
#
loop_
_entity_poly.entity_id
_entity_poly.type
_entity_poly.pdbx_seq_one_letter_code
_entity_poly.pdbx_strand_id
1 'polypeptide(L)' 'MENPDTSQKVRKQFLCKDWPDIYYKQYVPALKQLSPEYTDEELSQALDRAVDYYKEKYVIDCNQ' A
#
# COMPACT_ATOMS: atom_id res chain seq x y z
N MET A 1 0.74 -11.61 2.25
CA MET A 1 1.74 -11.20 1.23
C MET A 1 3.10 -11.87 1.44
N GLU A 2 3.56 -11.96 2.70
CA GLU A 2 4.87 -12.56 3.04
C GLU A 2 4.88 -14.09 3.10
N ASN A 3 3.71 -14.72 3.04
CA ASN A 3 3.65 -16.16 2.84
C ASN A 3 4.34 -16.51 1.51
N PRO A 4 5.38 -17.37 1.50
CA PRO A 4 6.09 -17.78 0.29
C PRO A 4 5.16 -18.40 -0.77
N ASP A 5 4.07 -19.05 -0.35
CA ASP A 5 3.07 -19.67 -1.24
C ASP A 5 2.14 -18.66 -1.94
N THR A 6 2.24 -17.37 -1.59
CA THR A 6 1.46 -16.32 -2.27
C THR A 6 1.97 -16.15 -3.70
N SER A 7 1.11 -16.40 -4.69
CA SER A 7 1.47 -16.22 -6.09
C SER A 7 1.81 -14.77 -6.44
N GLN A 8 2.68 -14.57 -7.44
CA GLN A 8 3.03 -13.22 -7.93
C GLN A 8 1.81 -12.43 -8.40
N LYS A 9 0.82 -13.10 -9.01
CA LYS A 9 -0.43 -12.46 -9.45
C LYS A 9 -1.18 -11.86 -8.26
N VAL A 10 -1.27 -12.60 -7.15
CA VAL A 10 -1.93 -12.12 -5.93
C VAL A 10 -1.14 -10.98 -5.29
N ARG A 11 0.19 -11.08 -5.22
CA ARG A 11 1.02 -9.98 -4.71
C ARG A 11 0.88 -8.71 -5.54
N LYS A 12 0.88 -8.83 -6.87
CA LYS A 12 0.68 -7.70 -7.78
C LYS A 12 -0.69 -7.05 -7.60
N GLN A 13 -1.76 -7.84 -7.59
CA GLN A 13 -3.12 -7.34 -7.36
C GLN A 13 -3.22 -6.60 -6.02
N PHE A 14 -2.65 -7.17 -4.97
CA PHE A 14 -2.67 -6.55 -3.65
C PHE A 14 -1.87 -5.24 -3.61
N LEU A 15 -0.61 -5.24 -4.07
CA LEU A 15 0.27 -4.06 -3.99
C LEU A 15 -0.16 -2.92 -4.90
N CYS A 16 -0.61 -3.23 -6.11
CA CYS A 16 -0.90 -2.23 -7.12
C CYS A 16 -2.33 -1.70 -7.06
N LYS A 17 -3.22 -2.36 -6.32
CA LYS A 17 -4.65 -2.02 -6.33
C LYS A 17 -5.31 -2.15 -4.97
N ASP A 18 -5.39 -3.35 -4.41
CA ASP A 18 -6.26 -3.59 -3.25
C ASP A 18 -5.78 -2.83 -2.01
N TRP A 19 -4.48 -2.83 -1.75
CA TRP A 19 -3.92 -2.15 -0.58
C TRP A 19 -4.01 -0.63 -0.69
N PRO A 20 -3.59 0.04 -1.80
CA PRO A 20 -3.83 1.46 -1.96
C PRO A 20 -5.32 1.85 -1.84
N ASP A 21 -6.23 1.07 -2.44
CA ASP A 21 -7.66 1.35 -2.39
C ASP A 21 -8.22 1.31 -0.95
N ILE A 22 -7.90 0.26 -0.20
CA ILE A 22 -8.32 0.14 1.21
C ILE A 22 -7.65 1.22 2.07
N TYR A 23 -6.36 1.52 1.82
CA TYR A 23 -5.61 2.52 2.56
C TYR A 23 -6.32 3.88 2.50
N TYR A 24 -6.63 4.37 1.30
CA TYR A 24 -7.28 5.66 1.14
C TYR A 24 -8.75 5.67 1.58
N LYS A 25 -9.48 4.57 1.39
CA LYS A 25 -10.91 4.51 1.76
C LYS A 25 -11.15 4.34 3.26
N GLN A 26 -10.27 3.64 3.97
CA GLN A 26 -10.52 3.23 5.35
C GLN A 26 -9.46 3.73 6.31
N TYR A 27 -8.18 3.57 5.97
CA TYR A 27 -7.09 3.91 6.89
C TYR A 27 -6.87 5.41 6.98
N VAL A 28 -6.80 6.14 5.86
CA VAL A 28 -6.57 7.59 5.87
C VAL A 28 -7.64 8.34 6.69
N PRO A 29 -8.95 8.09 6.52
CA PRO A 29 -9.97 8.72 7.37
C PRO A 29 -9.82 8.37 8.85
N ALA A 30 -9.57 7.09 9.17
CA ALA A 30 -9.42 6.64 10.55
C ALA A 30 -8.17 7.24 11.22
N LEU A 31 -7.05 7.31 10.50
CA LEU A 31 -5.80 7.91 10.98
C LEU A 31 -5.98 9.40 11.24
N LYS A 32 -6.64 10.13 10.33
CA LYS A 32 -6.95 11.55 10.52
C LYS A 32 -7.92 11.82 11.67
N GLN A 33 -8.84 10.88 11.95
CA GLN A 33 -9.72 10.99 13.11
C GLN A 33 -8.94 10.83 14.43
N LEU A 34 -7.94 9.95 14.46
CA LEU A 34 -7.11 9.69 15.65
C LEU A 34 -6.02 10.75 15.86
N SER A 35 -5.44 11.24 14.76
CA SER A 35 -4.33 12.19 14.70
C SER A 35 -4.60 13.23 13.60
N PRO A 36 -5.33 14.31 13.92
CA PRO A 36 -5.66 15.37 12.95
C PRO A 36 -4.46 16.13 12.39
N GLU A 37 -3.29 15.99 13.02
CA GLU A 37 -2.02 16.56 12.57
C GLU A 37 -1.48 15.92 11.29
N TYR A 38 -1.92 14.71 10.94
CA TYR A 38 -1.50 14.04 9.72
C TYR A 38 -2.00 14.77 8.47
N THR A 39 -1.07 15.12 7.60
CA THR A 39 -1.37 15.67 6.28
C THR A 39 -1.62 14.55 5.26
N ASP A 40 -2.37 14.86 4.21
CA ASP A 40 -2.56 13.91 3.09
C ASP A 40 -1.23 13.55 2.43
N GLU A 41 -0.27 14.48 2.38
CA GLU A 41 1.05 14.27 1.80
C GLU A 41 1.86 13.26 2.60
N GLU A 42 1.92 13.40 3.93
CA GLU A 42 2.64 12.45 4.80
C GLU A 42 2.07 11.03 4.70
N LEU A 43 0.74 10.91 4.65
CA LEU A 43 0.06 9.63 4.51
C LEU A 43 0.29 9.00 3.14
N SER A 44 0.25 9.80 2.07
CA SER A 44 0.60 9.34 0.71
C SER A 44 2.04 8.83 0.67
N GLN A 45 3.00 9.62 1.14
CA GLN A 45 4.42 9.25 1.15
C GLN A 45 4.69 8.02 2.03
N ALA A 46 3.92 7.82 3.10
CA ALA A 46 4.02 6.62 3.93
C ALA A 46 3.56 5.37 3.16
N LEU A 47 2.43 5.45 2.45
CA LEU A 47 1.96 4.35 1.61
C LEU A 47 2.95 4.08 0.46
N ASP A 48 3.41 5.11 -0.24
CA ASP A 48 4.31 4.96 -1.39
C ASP A 48 5.61 4.26 -0.98
N ARG A 49 6.24 4.69 0.12
CA ARG A 49 7.44 4.01 0.65
C ARG A 49 7.19 2.55 1.00
N ALA A 50 6.04 2.23 1.58
CA ALA A 50 5.70 0.87 1.96
C ALA A 50 5.44 0.00 0.72
N VAL A 51 4.68 0.51 -0.25
CA VAL A 51 4.38 -0.19 -1.51
C VAL A 51 5.66 -0.41 -2.32
N ASP A 52 6.52 0.60 -2.43
CA ASP A 52 7.77 0.51 -3.20
C ASP A 52 8.75 -0.49 -2.61
N TYR A 53 8.92 -0.51 -1.28
CA TYR A 53 9.69 -1.54 -0.60
C TYR A 53 9.25 -2.97 -0.99
N TYR A 54 7.94 -3.20 -1.08
CA TYR A 54 7.41 -4.52 -1.40
C TYR A 54 7.40 -4.82 -2.90
N LYS A 55 7.24 -3.81 -3.76
CA LYS A 55 7.45 -3.98 -5.21
C LYS A 55 8.88 -4.43 -5.49
N GLU A 56 9.87 -3.80 -4.85
CA GLU A 56 11.27 -4.18 -4.97
C GLU A 56 11.53 -5.59 -4.42
N LYS A 57 11.07 -5.88 -3.20
CA LYS A 57 11.23 -7.19 -2.54
C LYS A 57 10.70 -8.36 -3.38
N TYR A 58 9.61 -8.17 -4.12
CA TYR A 58 8.96 -9.21 -4.90
C TYR A 58 9.13 -9.04 -6.42
N VAL A 59 9.91 -8.07 -6.88
CA VAL A 59 10.13 -7.77 -8.31
C VAL A 59 8.80 -7.59 -9.05
N ILE A 60 7.94 -6.71 -8.53
CA ILE A 60 6.60 -6.44 -9.08
C ILE A 60 6.60 -5.11 -9.82
N ASP A 61 6.20 -5.14 -11.08
CA ASP A 61 5.87 -3.96 -11.87
C ASP A 61 4.35 -3.80 -11.98
N CYS A 62 3.84 -2.65 -11.55
CA CYS A 62 2.41 -2.29 -11.63
C CYS A 62 1.98 -1.74 -13.00
N ASN A 63 2.94 -1.45 -13.91
CA ASN A 63 2.69 -0.90 -15.24
C ASN A 63 2.56 -1.97 -16.34
N GLN A 64 2.83 -3.24 -16.01
CA GLN A 64 2.67 -4.39 -16.91
C GLN A 64 1.27 -5.00 -16.90
#